data_AF-A0A7K4CJ29-F1
#
_entry.id   AF-A0A7K4CJ29-F1
#
_cell.length_a   1.000
_cell.length_b   1.000
_cell.length_c   1.000
_cell.angle_alpha   90.00
_cell.angle_beta   90.00
_cell.angle_gamma   90.00
#
_symmetry.space_group_name_H-M   'P 1'
#
loop_
_entity.id
_entity.type
_entity.pdbx_description
1 polymer ?
#
loop_
_entity_poly.entity_id
_entity_poly.type
_entity_poly.pdbx_seq_one_letter_code
_entity_poly.pdbx_strand_id
1 'polypeptide(L)'
;VLNGRRWNQNNPQIQLYYNSAGQPSNLNKDSVKSSIAAAANTWDDAVSQNLFADTSLVSDSSATSNPNDGFNVHLFGSLPSGILGQTSTKYGGPTVDGYSSIYDSDVVYNTGVSWTTDLQTAVNNNHASPRIFDLQSVSLHELGHTIGLGDLYSMDSSGNVKTTDLEQVMDVYDAPQRTLGNGDKAGAQKLYGATNRYSALSWLHGDFNGDGKTDLIELNGGDNIDVLLSNGDGTFQVKTYV
;
A
#
# COMPACT_ATOMS: atom_id res chain seq x y z
N VAL A 1 -5.50 -2.87 -9.54
CA VAL A 1 -4.90 -3.81 -10.54
C VAL A 1 -3.39 -3.58 -10.57
N LEU A 2 -2.52 -4.59 -10.79
CA LEU A 2 -1.06 -4.33 -10.86
C LEU A 2 -0.71 -3.59 -12.15
N ASN A 3 0.09 -2.52 -12.07
CA ASN A 3 0.38 -1.65 -13.23
C ASN A 3 1.53 -2.14 -14.14
N GLY A 4 2.05 -3.36 -13.93
CA GLY A 4 3.16 -3.92 -14.72
C GLY A 4 4.52 -3.24 -14.48
N ARG A 5 4.64 -2.44 -13.42
CA ARG A 5 5.86 -1.74 -13.01
C ARG A 5 6.08 -1.91 -11.51
N ARG A 6 7.35 -2.00 -11.09
CA ARG A 6 7.75 -2.08 -9.67
C ARG A 6 9.20 -1.62 -9.50
N TRP A 7 9.59 -1.19 -8.31
CA TRP A 7 11.00 -1.14 -7.90
C TRP A 7 11.61 -2.55 -7.99
N ASN A 8 12.69 -2.74 -8.77
CA ASN A 8 13.24 -4.08 -9.09
C ASN A 8 14.16 -4.66 -7.99
N GLN A 9 13.95 -4.25 -6.75
CA GLN A 9 14.53 -4.82 -5.55
C GLN A 9 13.39 -5.30 -4.65
N ASN A 10 13.54 -6.49 -4.04
CA ASN A 10 12.52 -6.99 -3.10
C ASN A 10 12.33 -6.07 -1.89
N ASN A 11 13.39 -5.35 -1.50
CA ASN A 11 13.38 -4.33 -0.46
C ASN A 11 14.06 -3.06 -0.99
N PRO A 12 13.32 -2.15 -1.65
CA PRO A 12 13.91 -1.02 -2.37
C PRO A 12 14.44 0.11 -1.48
N GLN A 13 14.05 0.19 -0.20
CA GLN A 13 14.47 1.28 0.70
C GLN A 13 14.21 2.67 0.08
N ILE A 14 12.99 2.91 -0.38
CA ILE A 14 12.56 4.13 -1.06
C ILE A 14 12.62 5.30 -0.07
N GLN A 15 13.55 6.23 -0.29
CA GLN A 15 13.62 7.44 0.53
C GLN A 15 12.53 8.42 0.11
N LEU A 16 11.75 8.89 1.09
CA LEU A 16 10.71 9.90 0.91
C LEU A 16 11.20 11.29 1.30
N TYR A 17 10.77 12.28 0.52
CA TYR A 17 11.06 13.69 0.75
C TYR A 17 9.79 14.52 0.80
N TYR A 18 9.85 15.67 1.47
CA TYR A 18 8.74 16.62 1.54
C TYR A 18 9.19 18.04 1.19
N ASN A 19 8.48 18.66 0.24
CA ASN A 19 8.62 20.06 -0.10
C ASN A 19 7.39 20.86 0.36
N SER A 20 7.61 21.80 1.28
CA SER A 20 6.55 22.59 1.92
C SER A 20 6.10 23.84 1.14
N ALA A 21 6.65 24.11 -0.05
CA ALA A 21 6.45 25.38 -0.78
C ALA A 21 4.97 25.68 -1.14
N GLY A 22 4.11 24.66 -1.25
CA GLY A 22 2.68 24.80 -1.54
C GLY A 22 1.75 24.41 -0.39
N GLN A 23 2.29 24.14 0.81
CA GLN A 23 1.53 23.59 1.92
C GLN A 23 0.38 24.55 2.35
N PRO A 24 -0.84 24.05 2.56
CA PRO A 24 -1.92 24.81 3.18
C PRO A 24 -1.51 25.36 4.55
N SER A 25 -1.82 26.63 4.81
CA SER A 25 -1.40 27.33 6.03
C SER A 25 -2.00 26.76 7.32
N ASN A 26 -3.11 26.02 7.23
CA ASN A 26 -3.75 25.37 8.36
C ASN A 26 -3.05 24.07 8.78
N LEU A 27 -2.13 23.54 7.98
CA LEU A 27 -1.38 22.33 8.30
C LEU A 27 -0.06 22.65 8.99
N ASN A 28 0.32 21.83 9.96
CA ASN A 28 1.67 21.83 10.53
C ASN A 28 2.58 20.91 9.69
N LYS A 29 3.79 21.40 9.38
CA LYS A 29 4.77 20.68 8.54
C LYS A 29 5.11 19.29 9.08
N ASP A 30 5.39 19.19 10.37
CA ASP A 30 5.80 17.92 10.98
C ASP A 30 4.64 16.93 11.03
N SER A 31 3.40 17.41 11.18
CA SER A 31 2.19 16.59 11.11
C SER A 31 1.95 16.04 9.70
N VAL A 32 2.27 16.83 8.66
CA VAL A 32 2.24 16.38 7.26
C VAL A 32 3.26 15.26 7.04
N LYS A 33 4.52 15.51 7.41
CA LYS A 33 5.60 14.52 7.30
C LYS A 33 5.25 13.23 8.05
N SER A 34 4.70 13.34 9.26
CA SER A 34 4.25 12.20 10.07
C SER A 34 3.10 11.43 9.42
N SER A 35 2.17 12.12 8.76
CA SER A 35 1.06 11.49 8.03
C SER A 35 1.54 10.69 6.82
N ILE A 36 2.51 11.22 6.07
CA ILE A 36 3.16 10.51 4.94
C ILE A 36 3.93 9.28 5.46
N ALA A 37 4.72 9.47 6.52
CA ALA A 37 5.47 8.39 7.18
C ALA A 37 4.55 7.25 7.65
N ALA A 38 3.45 7.60 8.32
CA ALA A 38 2.48 6.62 8.81
C ALA A 38 1.80 5.85 7.67
N ALA A 39 1.50 6.51 6.55
CA ALA A 39 0.98 5.85 5.36
C ALA A 39 2.01 4.88 4.74
N ALA A 40 3.29 5.27 4.66
CA ALA A 40 4.38 4.41 4.20
C ALA A 40 4.55 3.17 5.09
N ASN A 41 4.52 3.36 6.41
CA ASN A 41 4.61 2.26 7.38
C ASN A 41 3.47 1.25 7.24
N THR A 42 2.25 1.68 6.91
CA THR A 42 1.14 0.76 6.66
C THR A 42 1.44 -0.19 5.49
N TRP A 43 2.14 0.27 4.45
CA TRP A 43 2.58 -0.58 3.34
C TRP A 43 3.74 -1.50 3.74
N ASP A 44 4.71 -0.98 4.50
CA ASP A 44 5.85 -1.75 5.02
C ASP A 44 5.38 -2.93 5.89
N ASP A 45 4.43 -2.67 6.79
CA ASP A 45 3.79 -3.68 7.64
C ASP A 45 3.10 -4.76 6.81
N ALA A 46 2.39 -4.36 5.75
CA ALA A 46 1.64 -5.27 4.88
C ALA A 46 2.54 -6.30 4.19
N VAL A 47 3.77 -5.94 3.88
CA VAL A 47 4.74 -6.81 3.21
C VAL A 47 5.82 -7.38 4.14
N SER A 48 5.82 -6.95 5.41
CA SER A 48 6.82 -7.30 6.42
C SER A 48 8.25 -6.97 5.97
N GLN A 49 8.42 -5.83 5.30
CA GLN A 49 9.69 -5.31 4.81
C GLN A 49 9.71 -3.79 4.94
N ASN A 50 10.90 -3.18 4.95
CA ASN A 50 11.06 -1.74 5.02
C ASN A 50 11.09 -1.13 3.60
N LEU A 51 10.02 -1.24 2.83
CA LEU A 51 10.00 -0.76 1.43
C LEU A 51 10.39 0.70 1.33
N PHE A 52 9.91 1.51 2.26
CA PHE A 52 10.29 2.90 2.38
C PHE A 52 11.40 3.02 3.43
N ALA A 53 12.56 3.59 3.05
CA ALA A 53 13.67 3.80 3.99
C ALA A 53 13.19 4.59 5.22
N ASP A 54 13.77 4.33 6.40
CA ASP A 54 13.33 4.82 7.73
C ASP A 54 12.35 5.99 7.66
N THR A 55 11.07 5.65 7.60
CA THR A 55 10.00 6.57 7.25
C THR A 55 9.77 7.61 8.33
N SER A 56 10.30 7.39 9.55
CA SER A 56 10.28 8.38 10.63
C SER A 56 11.02 9.68 10.23
N LEU A 57 11.80 9.63 9.16
CA LEU A 57 12.66 10.71 8.66
C LEU A 57 12.28 11.19 7.26
N VAL A 58 10.99 11.23 6.88
CA VAL A 58 10.57 11.96 5.64
C VAL A 58 11.34 13.28 5.61
N SER A 59 12.21 13.45 4.62
CA SER A 59 13.26 14.48 4.71
C SER A 59 12.82 15.76 4.03
N ASP A 60 13.16 16.91 4.61
CA ASP A 60 12.89 18.19 3.94
C ASP A 60 13.67 18.27 2.62
N SER A 61 13.02 18.78 1.57
CA SER A 61 13.62 18.95 0.25
C SER A 61 13.07 20.19 -0.46
N SER A 62 13.85 20.71 -1.41
CA SER A 62 13.41 21.72 -2.38
C SER A 62 13.07 21.12 -3.75
N ALA A 63 13.12 19.80 -3.90
CA ALA A 63 12.73 19.09 -5.13
C ALA A 63 11.27 19.40 -5.50
N THR A 64 11.00 19.50 -6.80
CA THR A 64 9.66 19.80 -7.32
C THR A 64 9.07 18.55 -7.97
N SER A 65 7.83 18.59 -8.47
CA SER A 65 7.21 17.45 -9.17
C SER A 65 7.86 17.23 -10.54
N ASN A 66 9.10 16.76 -10.55
CA ASN A 66 9.84 16.37 -11.73
C ASN A 66 10.38 14.95 -11.50
N PRO A 67 9.68 13.92 -12.00
CA PRO A 67 9.95 12.55 -11.59
C PRO A 67 11.20 11.93 -12.27
N ASN A 68 12.23 12.72 -12.55
CA ASN A 68 13.54 12.29 -13.04
C ASN A 68 14.68 12.96 -12.24
N ASP A 69 14.38 13.52 -11.07
CA ASP A 69 15.38 14.20 -10.25
C ASP A 69 15.96 13.29 -9.15
N GLY A 70 15.43 12.08 -9.01
CA GLY A 70 15.88 11.07 -8.06
C GLY A 70 15.32 11.28 -6.65
N PHE A 71 14.36 12.19 -6.48
CA PHE A 71 13.70 12.44 -5.21
C PHE A 71 12.25 11.96 -5.30
N ASN A 72 11.88 10.97 -4.48
CA ASN A 72 10.47 10.61 -4.33
C ASN A 72 9.77 11.67 -3.46
N VAL A 73 9.40 12.80 -4.08
CA VAL A 73 8.98 13.99 -3.34
C VAL A 73 7.46 14.06 -3.20
N HIS A 74 7.04 14.41 -1.98
CA HIS A 74 5.68 14.77 -1.64
C HIS A 74 5.56 16.29 -1.56
N LEU A 75 4.56 16.86 -2.22
CA LEU A 75 4.32 18.31 -2.22
C LEU A 75 2.85 18.64 -2.46
N PHE A 76 2.49 19.91 -2.25
CA PHE A 76 1.18 20.44 -2.60
C PHE A 76 1.26 21.27 -3.88
N GLY A 77 0.28 21.10 -4.77
CA GLY A 77 0.22 21.78 -6.06
C GLY A 77 -1.21 21.87 -6.61
N SER A 78 -1.39 22.65 -7.68
CA SER A 78 -2.68 22.78 -8.35
C SER A 78 -2.96 21.53 -9.20
N LEU A 79 -4.06 20.84 -8.94
CA LEU A 79 -4.53 19.70 -9.74
C LEU A 79 -5.96 19.94 -10.25
N PRO A 80 -6.40 19.22 -11.32
CA PRO A 80 -7.76 19.33 -11.82
C PRO A 80 -8.83 19.10 -10.73
N SER A 81 -10.01 19.70 -10.93
CA SER A 81 -11.15 19.50 -10.04
C SER A 81 -11.51 18.02 -9.92
N GLY A 82 -11.78 17.55 -8.70
CA GLY A 82 -12.10 16.15 -8.42
C GLY A 82 -10.89 15.25 -8.15
N ILE A 83 -9.67 15.74 -8.34
CA ILE A 83 -8.43 15.01 -8.02
C ILE A 83 -7.92 15.45 -6.65
N LEU A 84 -7.68 14.50 -5.74
CA LEU A 84 -7.15 14.79 -4.40
C LEU A 84 -5.62 14.72 -4.36
N GLY A 85 -5.08 13.68 -4.99
CA GLY A 85 -3.65 13.46 -5.16
C GLY A 85 -3.35 12.98 -6.57
N GLN A 86 -2.09 13.10 -6.96
CA GLN A 86 -1.58 12.52 -8.19
C GLN A 86 -0.18 12.00 -7.97
N THR A 87 0.00 10.72 -8.24
CA THR A 87 1.30 10.08 -8.29
C THR A 87 1.87 10.08 -9.71
N SER A 88 3.09 10.57 -9.86
CA SER A 88 3.84 10.56 -11.12
C SER A 88 5.06 9.66 -11.01
N THR A 89 4.97 8.47 -11.58
CA THR A 89 6.03 7.46 -11.52
C THR A 89 6.81 7.35 -12.82
N LYS A 90 8.14 7.36 -12.76
CA LYS A 90 9.00 7.00 -13.89
C LYS A 90 9.55 5.59 -13.77
N TYR A 91 9.61 4.96 -14.92
CA TYR A 91 10.03 3.59 -15.08
C TYR A 91 10.70 3.38 -16.43
N GLY A 92 11.53 2.36 -16.54
CA GLY A 92 12.26 2.03 -17.75
C GLY A 92 13.23 0.88 -17.55
N GLY A 93 14.10 0.66 -18.54
CA GLY A 93 15.07 -0.44 -18.52
C GLY A 93 14.46 -1.80 -18.87
N PRO A 94 15.27 -2.87 -18.83
CA PRO A 94 14.80 -4.22 -19.09
C PRO A 94 13.81 -4.67 -18.02
N THR A 95 12.83 -5.49 -18.42
CA THR A 95 11.89 -6.07 -17.46
C THR A 95 12.58 -7.12 -16.60
N VAL A 96 12.22 -7.17 -15.32
CA VAL A 96 12.65 -8.20 -14.37
C VAL A 96 11.40 -8.87 -13.80
N ASP A 97 11.31 -10.19 -13.92
CA ASP A 97 10.12 -10.98 -13.59
C ASP A 97 8.82 -10.46 -14.25
N GLY A 98 8.93 -9.89 -15.45
CA GLY A 98 7.80 -9.33 -16.19
C GLY A 98 7.41 -7.89 -15.80
N TYR A 99 8.18 -7.21 -14.95
CA TYR A 99 7.90 -5.83 -14.53
C TYR A 99 8.98 -4.84 -14.99
N SER A 100 8.56 -3.66 -15.45
CA SER A 100 9.47 -2.53 -15.70
C SER A 100 9.99 -1.92 -14.39
N SER A 101 11.26 -1.51 -14.35
CA SER A 101 11.86 -0.91 -13.15
C SER A 101 11.37 0.50 -12.92
N ILE A 102 10.74 0.76 -11.77
CA ILE A 102 10.57 2.10 -11.23
C ILE A 102 11.93 2.61 -10.73
N TYR A 103 12.22 3.89 -10.94
CA TYR A 103 13.39 4.56 -10.39
C TYR A 103 13.08 5.91 -9.74
N ASP A 104 11.85 6.40 -9.86
CA ASP A 104 11.42 7.70 -9.33
C ASP A 104 9.88 7.77 -9.24
N SER A 105 9.36 8.39 -8.17
CA SER A 105 7.92 8.62 -7.99
C SER A 105 7.63 9.84 -7.12
N ASP A 106 6.93 10.81 -7.71
CA ASP A 106 6.45 12.01 -7.02
C ASP A 106 4.98 11.91 -6.64
N VAL A 107 4.58 12.58 -5.55
CA VAL A 107 3.19 12.72 -5.12
C VAL A 107 2.83 14.19 -4.96
N VAL A 108 1.82 14.64 -5.71
CA VAL A 108 1.25 15.99 -5.59
C VAL A 108 -0.11 15.92 -4.92
N TYR A 109 -0.32 16.67 -3.85
CA TYR A 109 -1.63 16.85 -3.20
C TYR A 109 -2.30 18.15 -3.68
N ASN A 110 -3.60 18.10 -3.97
CA ASN A 110 -4.30 19.22 -4.58
C ASN A 110 -4.49 20.39 -3.60
N THR A 111 -4.05 21.59 -3.96
CA THR A 111 -4.29 22.83 -3.19
C THR A 111 -5.74 23.34 -3.32
N GLY A 112 -6.52 22.82 -4.28
CA GLY A 112 -7.91 23.19 -4.50
C GLY A 112 -8.92 22.58 -3.52
N VAL A 113 -8.48 21.80 -2.53
CA VAL A 113 -9.34 21.17 -1.52
C VAL A 113 -8.86 21.47 -0.09
N SER A 114 -9.71 21.24 0.90
CA SER A 114 -9.37 21.43 2.32
C SER A 114 -8.79 20.16 2.91
N TRP A 115 -7.70 20.29 3.68
CA TRP A 115 -6.96 19.16 4.24
C TRP A 115 -6.92 19.21 5.77
N THR A 116 -6.83 18.02 6.37
CA THR A 116 -6.46 17.82 7.77
C THR A 116 -5.48 16.67 7.92
N THR A 117 -4.68 16.68 8.98
CA THR A 117 -3.89 15.53 9.46
C THR A 117 -4.52 14.87 10.69
N ASP A 118 -5.54 15.50 11.27
CA ASP A 118 -6.33 14.96 12.37
C ASP A 118 -7.48 14.09 11.82
N LEU A 119 -7.43 12.79 12.16
CA LEU A 119 -8.42 11.82 11.71
C LEU A 119 -9.82 12.18 12.18
N GLN A 120 -9.97 12.65 13.42
CA GLN A 120 -11.29 12.92 13.98
C GLN A 120 -11.97 14.10 13.26
N THR A 121 -11.21 15.14 12.91
CA THR A 121 -11.70 16.23 12.07
C THR A 121 -12.21 15.72 10.72
N ALA A 122 -11.46 14.84 10.06
CA ALA A 122 -11.86 14.28 8.77
C ALA A 122 -13.12 13.42 8.88
N VAL A 123 -13.20 12.56 9.91
CA VAL A 123 -14.34 11.68 10.17
C VAL A 123 -15.60 12.49 10.52
N ASN A 124 -15.47 13.51 11.38
CA ASN A 124 -16.59 14.37 11.76
C ASN A 124 -17.12 15.21 10.59
N ASN A 125 -16.25 15.51 9.62
CA ASN A 125 -16.60 16.22 8.40
C ASN A 125 -16.95 15.28 7.24
N ASN A 126 -17.04 13.96 7.46
CA ASN A 126 -17.23 13.02 6.36
C ASN A 126 -18.54 13.30 5.60
N HIS A 127 -18.44 13.48 4.29
CA HIS A 127 -19.49 13.93 3.36
C HIS A 127 -20.13 15.32 3.66
N ALA A 128 -19.59 16.11 4.59
CA ALA A 128 -20.04 17.49 4.81
C ALA A 128 -19.54 18.43 3.71
N SER A 129 -20.17 19.60 3.59
CA SER A 129 -19.78 20.66 2.65
C SER A 129 -19.35 21.93 3.41
N PRO A 130 -18.12 22.47 3.19
CA PRO A 130 -17.06 21.90 2.36
C PRO A 130 -16.47 20.63 3.00
N ARG A 131 -16.00 19.71 2.14
CA ARG A 131 -15.35 18.48 2.56
C ARG A 131 -13.89 18.74 2.95
N ILE A 132 -13.45 18.11 4.03
CA ILE A 132 -12.09 18.14 4.57
C ILE A 132 -11.51 16.72 4.44
N PHE A 133 -10.41 16.61 3.72
CA PHE A 133 -9.79 15.33 3.36
C PHE A 133 -8.67 14.97 4.33
N ASP A 134 -8.61 13.69 4.70
CA ASP A 134 -7.55 13.16 5.55
C ASP A 134 -6.28 12.93 4.75
N LEU A 135 -5.21 13.65 5.09
CA LEU A 135 -3.97 13.60 4.33
C LEU A 135 -3.30 12.22 4.39
N GLN A 136 -3.31 11.54 5.55
CA GLN A 136 -2.72 10.21 5.66
C GLN A 136 -3.45 9.20 4.77
N SER A 137 -4.79 9.25 4.72
CA SER A 137 -5.59 8.36 3.88
C SER A 137 -5.29 8.55 2.39
N VAL A 138 -5.24 9.80 1.92
CA VAL A 138 -4.87 10.07 0.51
C VAL A 138 -3.40 9.69 0.26
N SER A 139 -2.49 9.96 1.19
CA SER A 139 -1.09 9.54 1.06
C SER A 139 -0.95 8.02 0.96
N LEU A 140 -1.77 7.26 1.70
CA LEU A 140 -1.79 5.80 1.66
C LEU A 140 -2.17 5.29 0.26
N HIS A 141 -3.20 5.89 -0.35
CA HIS A 141 -3.58 5.62 -1.73
C HIS A 141 -2.45 5.93 -2.72
N GLU A 142 -1.91 7.16 -2.69
CA GLU A 142 -0.87 7.61 -3.63
C GLU A 142 0.41 6.76 -3.51
N LEU A 143 0.82 6.41 -2.29
CA LEU A 143 1.97 5.53 -2.08
C LEU A 143 1.76 4.11 -2.64
N GLY A 144 0.51 3.66 -2.77
CA GLY A 144 0.19 2.43 -3.50
C GLY A 144 0.62 2.51 -4.96
N HIS A 145 0.43 3.67 -5.62
CA HIS A 145 0.95 3.90 -6.96
C HIS A 145 2.47 3.97 -7.01
N THR A 146 3.11 4.58 -6.01
CA THR A 146 4.58 4.61 -5.87
C THR A 146 5.18 3.21 -5.88
N ILE A 147 4.51 2.24 -5.28
CA ILE A 147 4.95 0.84 -5.28
C ILE A 147 4.38 0.03 -6.47
N GLY A 148 3.68 0.66 -7.41
CA GLY A 148 3.25 -0.01 -8.65
C GLY A 148 1.87 -0.66 -8.62
N LEU A 149 1.06 -0.41 -7.57
CA LEU A 149 -0.36 -0.71 -7.60
C LEU A 149 -1.10 0.31 -8.47
N GLY A 150 -2.16 -0.14 -9.12
CA GLY A 150 -3.08 0.70 -9.88
C GLY A 150 -4.46 0.67 -9.26
N ASP A 151 -5.25 1.66 -9.66
CA ASP A 151 -6.61 1.83 -9.21
C ASP A 151 -7.44 0.55 -9.35
N LEU A 152 -8.37 0.38 -8.42
CA LEU A 152 -9.37 -0.69 -8.43
C LEU A 152 -10.73 -0.22 -8.97
N TYR A 153 -10.91 1.09 -9.14
CA TYR A 153 -12.04 1.68 -9.84
C TYR A 153 -11.73 1.89 -11.32
N SER A 154 -12.81 1.96 -12.10
CA SER A 154 -12.80 2.53 -13.44
C SER A 154 -13.89 3.56 -13.56
N MET A 155 -13.65 4.62 -14.33
CA MET A 155 -14.67 5.61 -14.64
C MET A 155 -15.38 5.27 -15.95
N ASP A 156 -16.67 5.57 -16.03
CA ASP A 156 -17.38 5.66 -17.30
C ASP A 156 -17.04 6.97 -18.05
N SER A 157 -17.53 7.09 -19.27
CA SER A 157 -17.31 8.27 -20.11
C SER A 157 -17.91 9.56 -19.52
N SER A 158 -18.72 9.45 -18.48
CA SER A 158 -19.35 10.55 -17.74
C SER A 158 -18.63 10.85 -16.42
N GLY A 159 -17.54 10.15 -16.11
CA GLY A 159 -16.75 10.33 -14.89
C GLY A 159 -17.32 9.61 -13.66
N ASN A 160 -18.33 8.75 -13.82
CA ASN A 160 -18.88 7.97 -12.72
C ASN A 160 -18.09 6.68 -12.51
N VAL A 161 -17.92 6.28 -11.26
CA VAL A 161 -17.24 5.03 -10.91
C VAL A 161 -18.11 3.81 -11.27
N LYS A 162 -17.54 2.83 -11.98
CA LYS A 162 -18.22 1.60 -12.43
C LYS A 162 -18.12 0.44 -11.45
N THR A 163 -17.10 0.40 -10.61
CA THR A 163 -16.81 -0.69 -9.67
C THR A 163 -16.31 -0.09 -8.37
N THR A 164 -16.84 -0.55 -7.23
CA THR A 164 -16.47 -0.07 -5.90
C THR A 164 -16.27 -1.24 -4.95
N ASP A 165 -15.07 -1.35 -4.38
CA ASP A 165 -14.75 -2.09 -3.16
C ASP A 165 -14.12 -1.08 -2.17
N LEU A 166 -14.98 -0.39 -1.43
CA LEU A 166 -14.61 0.70 -0.52
C LEU A 166 -13.79 0.22 0.70
N GLU A 167 -13.58 -1.09 0.86
CA GLU A 167 -12.63 -1.60 1.83
C GLU A 167 -11.18 -1.46 1.35
N GLN A 168 -10.96 -1.21 0.05
CA GLN A 168 -9.62 -1.05 -0.53
C GLN A 168 -9.22 0.41 -0.61
N VAL A 169 -8.01 0.74 -0.14
CA VAL A 169 -7.46 2.08 -0.26
C VAL A 169 -7.16 2.45 -1.71
N MET A 170 -6.85 1.47 -2.57
CA MET A 170 -6.64 1.69 -4.01
C MET A 170 -7.95 1.89 -4.79
N ASP A 171 -9.08 1.98 -4.09
CA ASP A 171 -10.36 2.39 -4.65
C ASP A 171 -10.56 3.92 -4.56
N VAL A 172 -11.73 4.42 -4.97
CA VAL A 172 -12.11 5.82 -4.85
C VAL A 172 -12.20 6.26 -3.38
N TYR A 173 -11.75 7.49 -3.09
CA TYR A 173 -11.82 8.06 -1.74
C TYR A 173 -13.27 8.38 -1.31
N ASP A 174 -13.88 7.48 -0.55
CA ASP A 174 -15.23 7.66 0.00
C ASP A 174 -15.23 8.22 1.43
N ALA A 175 -14.30 7.80 2.28
CA ALA A 175 -14.15 8.25 3.67
C ALA A 175 -12.69 8.18 4.12
N PRO A 176 -12.31 8.80 5.25
CA PRO A 176 -10.99 8.60 5.84
C PRO A 176 -10.71 7.11 6.07
N GLN A 177 -9.61 6.60 5.50
CA GLN A 177 -9.20 5.22 5.55
C GLN A 177 -7.67 5.14 5.66
N ARG A 178 -7.19 4.74 6.84
CA ARG A 178 -5.75 4.61 7.15
C ARG A 178 -5.28 3.15 7.21
N THR A 179 -6.13 2.20 6.82
CA THR A 179 -5.89 0.76 6.83
C THR A 179 -6.13 0.15 5.46
N LEU A 180 -5.30 -0.83 5.09
CA LEU A 180 -5.41 -1.54 3.82
C LEU A 180 -6.49 -2.62 3.84
N GLY A 181 -7.22 -2.73 2.74
CA GLY A 181 -8.08 -3.87 2.45
C GLY A 181 -7.27 -5.12 2.10
N ASN A 182 -7.93 -6.27 2.04
CA ASN A 182 -7.26 -7.55 1.75
C ASN A 182 -6.69 -7.58 0.32
N GLY A 183 -7.34 -6.93 -0.65
CA GLY A 183 -6.86 -6.83 -2.03
C GLY A 183 -5.61 -5.97 -2.15
N ASP A 184 -5.56 -4.84 -1.44
CA ASP A 184 -4.39 -3.96 -1.35
C ASP A 184 -3.18 -4.73 -0.80
N LYS A 185 -3.36 -5.41 0.33
CA LYS A 185 -2.31 -6.21 0.98
C LYS A 185 -1.81 -7.30 0.05
N ALA A 186 -2.71 -8.07 -0.55
CA ALA A 186 -2.35 -9.13 -1.48
C ALA A 186 -1.60 -8.60 -2.72
N GLY A 187 -2.00 -7.43 -3.23
CA GLY A 187 -1.32 -6.74 -4.33
C GLY A 187 0.11 -6.34 -3.95
N ALA A 188 0.29 -5.68 -2.81
CA ALA A 188 1.60 -5.28 -2.32
C ALA A 188 2.49 -6.49 -2.03
N GLN A 189 1.95 -7.55 -1.40
CA GLN A 189 2.66 -8.80 -1.12
C GLN A 189 3.06 -9.56 -2.38
N LYS A 190 2.27 -9.46 -3.46
CA LYS A 190 2.66 -10.03 -4.75
C LYS A 190 3.87 -9.31 -5.37
N LEU A 191 4.00 -8.00 -5.15
CA LEU A 191 5.11 -7.22 -5.70
C LEU A 191 6.38 -7.30 -4.83
N TYR A 192 6.19 -7.22 -3.50
CA TYR A 192 7.24 -7.05 -2.51
C TYR A 192 6.99 -7.79 -1.22
N GLY A 193 6.07 -8.75 -1.15
CA GLY A 193 5.97 -9.60 0.02
C GLY A 193 7.34 -10.19 0.27
N ALA A 194 7.81 -10.13 1.52
CA ALA A 194 8.97 -10.92 1.91
C ALA A 194 8.70 -12.30 1.34
N THR A 195 9.54 -12.73 0.40
CA THR A 195 9.40 -14.04 -0.16
C THR A 195 9.81 -14.95 0.98
N ASN A 196 8.86 -15.31 1.83
CA ASN A 196 8.70 -16.70 2.17
C ASN A 196 8.40 -17.41 0.84
N ARG A 197 9.39 -17.46 -0.08
CA ARG A 197 9.64 -18.70 -0.79
C ARG A 197 9.83 -19.64 0.37
N TYR A 198 8.78 -20.37 0.69
CA TYR A 198 8.69 -21.37 1.72
C TYR A 198 10.06 -22.03 1.96
N SER A 199 10.82 -21.40 2.84
CA SER A 199 12.11 -21.86 3.35
C SER A 199 12.02 -21.97 4.88
N ALA A 200 10.94 -21.43 5.45
CA ALA A 200 10.39 -21.88 6.71
C ALA A 200 9.19 -22.78 6.40
N LEU A 201 9.26 -24.01 6.88
CA LEU A 201 8.11 -24.89 7.07
C LEU A 201 7.01 -24.06 7.75
N SER A 202 5.88 -23.86 7.08
CA SER A 202 4.73 -23.19 7.73
C SER A 202 3.72 -24.24 8.14
N TRP A 203 3.27 -24.14 9.37
CA TRP A 203 2.36 -25.07 10.02
C TRP A 203 1.00 -24.39 10.23
N LEU A 204 -0.05 -24.99 9.69
CA LEU A 204 -1.43 -24.67 10.07
C LEU A 204 -1.91 -25.72 11.08
N HIS A 205 -2.80 -25.32 11.98
CA HIS A 205 -3.41 -26.22 12.96
C HIS A 205 -4.93 -26.03 12.98
N GLY A 206 -5.67 -27.11 13.21
CA GLY A 206 -7.14 -27.10 13.22
C GLY A 206 -7.69 -28.52 13.35
N ASP A 207 -9.01 -28.67 13.44
CA ASP A 207 -9.67 -29.97 13.31
C ASP A 207 -10.13 -30.12 11.86
N PHE A 208 -9.31 -30.77 11.03
CA PHE A 208 -9.51 -30.82 9.58
C PHE A 208 -10.36 -32.01 9.15
N ASN A 209 -10.52 -33.03 10.02
CA ASN A 209 -11.35 -34.20 9.75
C ASN A 209 -12.66 -34.26 10.58
N GLY A 210 -12.85 -33.33 11.52
CA GLY A 210 -14.04 -33.21 12.35
C GLY A 210 -14.12 -34.20 13.52
N ASP A 211 -12.99 -34.77 13.95
CA ASP A 211 -12.94 -35.77 15.02
C ASP A 211 -12.71 -35.17 16.43
N GLY A 212 -12.63 -33.84 16.51
CA GLY A 212 -12.44 -33.09 17.74
C GLY A 212 -10.99 -33.01 18.22
N LYS A 213 -10.01 -33.42 17.40
CA LYS A 213 -8.57 -33.34 17.72
C LYS A 213 -7.88 -32.26 16.89
N THR A 214 -6.76 -31.76 17.39
CA THR A 214 -5.94 -30.79 16.66
C THR A 214 -5.01 -31.50 15.69
N ASP A 215 -5.34 -31.38 14.41
CA ASP A 215 -4.54 -31.77 13.26
C ASP A 215 -3.55 -30.66 12.86
N LEU A 216 -2.57 -31.03 12.03
CA LEU A 216 -1.60 -30.10 11.46
C LEU A 216 -1.58 -30.20 9.92
N ILE A 217 -1.26 -29.10 9.25
CA ILE A 217 -0.90 -29.08 7.84
C ILE A 217 0.48 -28.46 7.73
N GLU A 218 1.39 -29.16 7.05
CA GLU A 218 2.71 -28.66 6.70
C GLU A 218 2.70 -28.19 5.25
N LEU A 219 3.05 -26.92 5.05
CA LEU A 219 3.33 -26.35 3.74
C LEU A 219 4.85 -26.32 3.58
N ASN A 220 5.37 -27.38 2.95
CA ASN A 220 6.81 -27.65 2.82
C ASN A 220 7.51 -26.86 1.71
N GLY A 221 6.78 -25.98 1.01
CA GLY A 221 7.34 -25.14 -0.04
C GLY A 221 7.62 -25.78 -1.39
N GLY A 222 7.37 -27.08 -1.50
CA GLY A 222 7.27 -27.77 -2.78
C GLY A 222 5.84 -27.71 -3.33
N ASP A 223 5.59 -28.52 -4.36
CA ASP A 223 4.26 -28.68 -4.98
C ASP A 223 3.31 -29.55 -4.13
N ASN A 224 3.70 -29.92 -2.90
CA ASN A 224 2.99 -30.88 -2.08
C ASN A 224 2.48 -30.28 -0.77
N ILE A 225 1.37 -30.82 -0.26
CA ILE A 225 0.81 -30.48 1.05
C ILE A 225 0.75 -31.75 1.89
N ASP A 226 1.33 -31.71 3.08
CA ASP A 226 1.25 -32.81 4.05
C ASP A 226 0.19 -32.49 5.10
N VAL A 227 -0.83 -33.35 5.22
CA VAL A 227 -1.86 -33.26 6.26
C VAL A 227 -1.58 -34.33 7.32
N LEU A 228 -1.38 -33.88 8.56
CA LEU A 228 -1.09 -34.71 9.72
C LEU A 228 -2.35 -34.77 10.59
N LEU A 229 -3.10 -35.88 10.50
CA LEU A 229 -4.30 -36.10 11.30
C LEU A 229 -3.93 -36.67 12.68
N SER A 230 -4.38 -36.04 13.75
CA SER A 230 -3.99 -36.40 15.12
C SER A 230 -4.71 -37.66 15.60
N ASN A 231 -3.97 -38.57 16.24
CA ASN A 231 -4.56 -39.71 16.93
C ASN A 231 -5.00 -39.37 18.37
N GLY A 232 -4.64 -38.19 18.89
CA GLY A 232 -5.01 -37.72 20.23
C GLY A 232 -4.07 -38.18 21.35
N ASP A 233 -3.04 -38.95 21.02
CA ASP A 233 -2.02 -39.48 21.92
C ASP A 233 -0.63 -38.86 21.67
N GLY A 234 -0.57 -37.80 20.88
CA GLY A 234 0.66 -37.16 20.43
C GLY A 234 1.26 -37.76 19.15
N THR A 235 0.59 -38.74 18.52
CA THR A 235 0.99 -39.28 17.22
C THR A 235 0.09 -38.78 16.08
N PHE A 236 0.57 -38.86 14.83
CA PHE A 236 -0.12 -38.37 13.65
C PHE A 236 -0.14 -39.40 12.51
N GLN A 237 -1.22 -39.41 11.73
CA GLN A 237 -1.28 -40.05 10.42
C GLN A 237 -0.98 -39.01 9.34
N VAL A 238 0.07 -39.27 8.54
CA VAL A 238 0.49 -38.33 7.50
C VAL A 238 -0.13 -38.71 6.16
N LYS A 239 -0.73 -37.73 5.48
CA LYS A 239 -1.23 -37.86 4.12
C LYS A 239 -0.67 -36.74 3.24
N THR A 240 0.16 -37.12 2.30
CA THR A 240 0.75 -36.23 1.29
C THR A 240 -0.18 -36.08 0.10
N TYR A 241 -0.39 -34.84 -0.33
CA TYR A 241 -1.09 -34.48 -1.56
C TYR A 241 -0.10 -33.83 -2.52
N VAL A 242 -0.11 -34.28 -3.78
CA VAL A 242 0.68 -33.82 -4.93
C VAL A 242 -0.25 -33.22 -5.97
#